data_AF-A0A376LBK6-F1
#
_entry.id   AF-A0A376LBK6-F1
#
_cell.length_a   1.000
_cell.length_b   1.000
_cell.length_c   1.000
_cell.angle_alpha   90.00
_cell.angle_beta   90.00
_cell.angle_gamma   90.00
#
_symmetry.space_group_name_H-M   'P 1'
#
loop_
_entity.id
_entity.type
_entity.pdbx_description
1 polymer ?
#
loop_
_entity_poly.entity_id
_entity_poly.type
_entity_poly.pdbx_seq_one_letter_code
_entity_poly.pdbx_strand_id
1 'polypeptide(L)'
;MNWPRARILRLNGIDESSVKFLDSTADYPQQPGGGTDQSTENTGVAGTTNCVRCAKWSRRNTRIIAGAKARDIHTSTLELFEKVLGPTTTTLAWKKARLINCTFNEPPLADAPQTVSWKLEGTDWTIHNHANVFSRTGLDIGARFFYATSARESRG
;
A
#
# COMPACT_ATOMS: atom_id res chain seq x y z
N MET A 1 -2.93 9.84 -21.96
CA MET A 1 -2.08 10.25 -20.81
C MET A 1 -0.91 9.27 -20.73
N ASN A 2 0.32 9.74 -20.98
CA ASN A 2 1.46 8.85 -21.26
C ASN A 2 2.10 8.35 -19.96
N TRP A 3 1.53 7.30 -19.36
CA TRP A 3 2.03 6.77 -18.08
C TRP A 3 3.42 6.13 -18.26
N PRO A 4 4.38 6.33 -17.33
CA PRO A 4 5.74 5.78 -17.44
C PRO A 4 5.81 4.26 -17.66
N ARG A 5 4.83 3.53 -17.13
CA ARG A 5 4.72 2.06 -17.27
C ARG A 5 4.25 1.63 -18.66
N ALA A 6 3.29 2.34 -19.26
CA ALA A 6 2.87 2.08 -20.65
C ALA A 6 4.04 2.29 -21.63
N ARG A 7 4.92 3.26 -21.34
CA ARG A 7 6.16 3.45 -22.09
C ARG A 7 7.11 2.26 -21.97
N ILE A 8 7.25 1.65 -20.80
CA ILE A 8 8.11 0.47 -20.59
C ILE A 8 7.56 -0.74 -21.37
N LEU A 9 6.24 -0.96 -21.36
CA LEU A 9 5.62 -2.06 -22.11
C LEU A 9 5.91 -1.95 -23.61
N ARG A 10 5.69 -0.76 -24.18
CA ARG A 10 6.00 -0.49 -25.60
C ARG A 10 7.47 -0.69 -25.95
N LEU A 11 8.39 -0.26 -25.07
CA LEU A 11 9.83 -0.45 -25.30
C LEU A 11 10.25 -1.93 -25.29
N ASN A 12 9.48 -2.80 -24.64
CA ASN A 12 9.74 -4.24 -24.60
C ASN A 12 8.85 -5.03 -25.57
N GLY A 13 8.12 -4.37 -26.47
CA GLY A 13 7.22 -5.02 -27.43
C GLY A 13 6.04 -5.75 -26.78
N ILE A 14 5.69 -5.38 -25.54
CA ILE A 14 4.55 -5.96 -24.81
C ILE A 14 3.32 -5.13 -25.11
N ASP A 15 2.24 -5.79 -25.56
CA ASP A 15 0.98 -5.12 -25.81
C ASP A 15 0.37 -4.55 -24.52
N GLU A 16 -0.09 -3.31 -24.56
CA GLU A 16 -0.62 -2.63 -23.37
C GLU A 16 -1.90 -3.29 -22.85
N SER A 17 -2.67 -3.95 -23.73
CA SER A 17 -3.90 -4.65 -23.31
C SER A 17 -3.63 -5.91 -22.47
N SER A 18 -2.39 -6.42 -22.48
CA SER A 18 -1.97 -7.55 -21.64
C SER A 18 -1.88 -7.19 -20.14
N VAL A 19 -1.88 -5.91 -19.80
CA VAL A 19 -1.76 -5.42 -18.41
C VAL A 19 -2.99 -4.63 -18.01
N LYS A 20 -3.72 -5.11 -17.01
CA LYS A 20 -4.81 -4.37 -16.37
C LYS A 20 -4.28 -3.57 -15.19
N PHE A 21 -4.34 -2.25 -15.30
CA PHE A 21 -4.03 -1.36 -14.18
C PHE A 21 -5.25 -1.20 -13.28
N LEU A 22 -5.11 -1.60 -12.02
CA LEU A 22 -6.11 -1.39 -10.98
C LEU A 22 -5.62 -0.28 -10.05
N ASP A 23 -6.54 0.56 -9.59
CA ASP A 23 -6.23 1.54 -8.55
C ASP A 23 -6.09 0.83 -7.19
N SER A 24 -5.30 1.43 -6.29
CA SER A 24 -5.13 0.98 -4.92
C SER A 24 -6.41 1.11 -4.08
N THR A 25 -7.53 1.61 -4.64
CA THR A 25 -8.86 1.59 -4.01
C THR A 25 -9.86 0.67 -4.71
N ALA A 26 -9.56 0.19 -5.92
CA ALA A 26 -10.45 -0.66 -6.68
C ALA A 26 -10.58 -2.07 -6.07
N ASP A 27 -11.73 -2.69 -6.29
CA ASP A 27 -11.94 -4.11 -6.03
C ASP A 27 -11.04 -4.94 -6.94
N TYR A 28 -10.39 -5.94 -6.35
CA TYR A 28 -9.66 -6.93 -7.14
C TYR A 28 -10.66 -7.82 -7.93
N PRO A 29 -10.27 -8.44 -9.06
CA PRO A 29 -11.17 -9.22 -9.93
C PRO A 29 -11.23 -10.73 -9.63
N GLN A 30 -12.40 -11.28 -9.18
CA GLN A 30 -12.51 -12.54 -8.41
C GLN A 30 -12.01 -13.71 -9.25
N GLN A 31 -10.81 -14.21 -8.95
CA GLN A 31 -10.20 -15.23 -9.79
C GLN A 31 -10.85 -16.58 -9.51
N PRO A 32 -11.24 -17.36 -10.52
CA PRO A 32 -11.69 -18.73 -10.33
C PRO A 32 -10.46 -19.66 -10.22
N GLY A 33 -10.34 -20.36 -9.08
CA GLY A 33 -9.56 -21.60 -8.89
C GLY A 33 -8.07 -21.64 -9.27
N GLY A 34 -7.20 -21.88 -8.28
CA GLY A 34 -5.82 -22.32 -8.48
C GLY A 34 -4.79 -21.41 -7.81
N GLY A 35 -3.89 -22.00 -7.01
CA GLY A 35 -2.89 -21.28 -6.22
C GLY A 35 -2.02 -20.37 -7.06
N THR A 36 -2.19 -19.07 -6.89
CA THR A 36 -1.36 -18.03 -7.51
C THR A 36 -0.26 -17.59 -6.56
N ASP A 37 0.96 -17.43 -7.11
CA ASP A 37 2.03 -16.64 -6.50
C ASP A 37 1.71 -15.16 -6.72
N GLN A 38 1.30 -14.46 -5.67
CA GLN A 38 1.05 -13.03 -5.71
C GLN A 38 2.32 -12.28 -5.30
N SER A 39 2.91 -11.51 -6.21
CA SER A 39 4.03 -10.64 -5.87
C SER A 39 3.56 -9.22 -5.53
N THR A 40 3.97 -8.69 -4.37
CA THR A 40 3.71 -7.30 -3.98
C THR A 40 5.00 -6.59 -3.59
N GLU A 41 5.25 -5.40 -4.12
CA GLU A 41 6.31 -4.53 -3.57
C GLU A 41 5.71 -3.74 -2.41
N ASN A 42 6.13 -4.07 -1.19
CA ASN A 42 5.60 -3.45 0.02
C ASN A 42 6.68 -2.63 0.72
N THR A 43 6.48 -1.31 0.78
CA THR A 43 7.31 -0.39 1.55
C THR A 43 6.43 0.43 2.51
N GLY A 44 6.73 0.41 3.81
CA GLY A 44 6.10 1.27 4.81
C GLY A 44 4.59 1.05 5.03
N VAL A 45 3.84 2.12 5.31
CA VAL A 45 2.40 2.12 5.64
C VAL A 45 1.52 1.65 4.47
N ALA A 46 1.97 1.85 3.23
CA ALA A 46 1.34 1.25 2.06
C ALA A 46 1.34 -0.28 2.14
N GLY A 47 2.36 -0.87 2.77
CA GLY A 47 2.45 -2.30 3.04
C GLY A 47 1.28 -2.81 3.89
N THR A 48 0.85 -2.07 4.91
CA THR A 48 -0.25 -2.51 5.80
C THR A 48 -1.59 -2.59 5.08
N THR A 49 -1.96 -1.54 4.37
CA THR A 49 -3.24 -1.50 3.63
C THR A 49 -3.23 -2.51 2.48
N ASN A 50 -2.10 -2.64 1.79
CA ASN A 50 -1.96 -3.63 0.72
C ASN A 50 -2.02 -5.06 1.27
N CYS A 51 -1.38 -5.36 2.41
CA CYS A 51 -1.47 -6.68 3.06
C CYS A 51 -2.89 -7.04 3.47
N VAL A 52 -3.61 -6.12 4.13
CA VAL A 52 -5.02 -6.35 4.54
C VAL A 52 -5.90 -6.60 3.33
N ARG A 53 -5.67 -5.91 2.21
CA ARG A 53 -6.44 -6.16 1.00
C ARG A 53 -6.06 -7.48 0.30
N CYS A 54 -4.78 -7.83 0.27
CA CYS A 54 -4.35 -9.16 -0.19
C CYS A 54 -5.01 -10.25 0.63
N ALA A 55 -5.15 -10.07 1.95
CA ALA A 55 -5.85 -11.00 2.84
C ALA A 55 -7.33 -11.16 2.46
N LYS A 56 -8.05 -10.05 2.23
CA LYS A 56 -9.49 -10.07 1.87
C LYS A 56 -9.77 -10.78 0.54
N TRP A 57 -8.75 -10.91 -0.29
CA TRP A 57 -8.83 -11.54 -1.60
C TRP A 57 -8.34 -12.98 -1.65
N SER A 58 -7.32 -13.28 -0.85
CA SER A 58 -6.57 -14.51 -0.95
C SER A 58 -7.42 -15.69 -0.51
N ARG A 59 -7.35 -16.78 -1.28
CA ARG A 59 -7.86 -18.07 -0.80
C ARG A 59 -6.82 -18.74 0.07
N ARG A 60 -7.26 -19.65 0.94
CA ARG A 60 -6.36 -20.52 1.70
C ARG A 60 -5.33 -21.15 0.76
N ASN A 61 -4.07 -21.20 1.18
CA ASN A 61 -2.92 -21.69 0.39
C ASN A 61 -2.48 -20.80 -0.78
N THR A 62 -2.90 -19.53 -0.83
CA THR A 62 -2.30 -18.54 -1.74
C THR A 62 -0.90 -18.19 -1.25
N ARG A 63 0.07 -18.19 -2.15
CA ARG A 63 1.45 -17.78 -1.84
C ARG A 63 1.60 -16.29 -2.13
N ILE A 64 2.09 -15.55 -1.17
CA ILE A 64 2.31 -14.10 -1.27
C ILE A 64 3.79 -13.84 -1.10
N ILE A 65 4.40 -13.19 -2.09
CA ILE A 65 5.83 -12.90 -2.16
C ILE A 65 6.00 -11.38 -2.15
N ALA A 66 6.48 -10.84 -1.04
CA ALA A 66 6.78 -9.42 -0.95
C ALA A 66 8.27 -9.10 -1.12
N GLY A 67 8.59 -8.10 -1.93
CA GLY A 67 9.96 -7.64 -2.16
C GLY A 67 10.19 -6.24 -1.63
N ALA A 68 11.28 -6.05 -0.88
CA ALA A 68 11.73 -4.74 -0.44
C ALA A 68 13.27 -4.69 -0.29
N LYS A 69 13.83 -3.48 -0.15
CA LYS A 69 15.26 -3.33 0.18
C LYS A 69 15.51 -3.94 1.54
N ALA A 70 16.62 -4.64 1.71
CA ALA A 70 16.93 -5.36 2.94
C ALA A 70 16.93 -4.47 4.19
N ARG A 71 17.29 -3.18 4.03
CA ARG A 71 17.26 -2.18 5.12
C ARG A 71 15.86 -1.70 5.50
N ASP A 72 14.89 -1.83 4.59
CA ASP A 72 13.51 -1.36 4.77
C ASP A 72 12.63 -2.50 5.34
N ILE A 73 13.14 -3.74 5.43
CA ILE A 73 12.46 -4.87 6.06
C ILE A 73 12.80 -4.90 7.54
N HIS A 74 11.88 -4.39 8.35
CA HIS A 74 11.97 -4.42 9.82
C HIS A 74 11.16 -5.58 10.39
N THR A 75 11.45 -5.95 11.65
CA THR A 75 10.68 -6.95 12.41
C THR A 75 9.19 -6.62 12.45
N SER A 76 8.84 -5.34 12.60
CA SER A 76 7.45 -4.86 12.57
C SER A 76 6.72 -5.15 11.27
N THR A 77 7.45 -5.21 10.14
CA THR A 77 6.86 -5.61 8.85
C THR A 77 6.56 -7.10 8.84
N LEU A 78 7.46 -7.95 9.36
CA LEU A 78 7.24 -9.39 9.43
C LEU A 78 6.07 -9.75 10.36
N GLU A 79 6.04 -9.16 11.56
CA GLU A 79 4.95 -9.33 12.53
C GLU A 79 3.59 -8.93 11.93
N LEU A 80 3.57 -7.86 11.13
CA LEU A 80 2.35 -7.43 10.45
C LEU A 80 1.89 -8.44 9.39
N PHE A 81 2.81 -8.97 8.59
CA PHE A 81 2.46 -10.01 7.63
C PHE A 81 1.96 -11.27 8.35
N GLU A 82 2.57 -11.66 9.46
CA GLU A 82 2.12 -12.81 10.26
C GLU A 82 0.73 -12.62 10.82
N LYS A 83 0.44 -11.41 11.32
CA LYS A 83 -0.88 -11.06 11.86
C LYS A 83 -1.98 -11.02 10.79
N VAL A 84 -1.67 -10.53 9.60
CA VAL A 84 -2.66 -10.23 8.55
C VAL A 84 -2.83 -11.36 7.54
N LEU A 85 -1.76 -12.08 7.21
CA LEU A 85 -1.75 -13.08 6.14
C LEU A 85 -1.49 -14.50 6.68
N GLY A 86 -0.55 -14.64 7.62
CA GLY A 86 -0.17 -15.93 8.21
C GLY A 86 1.34 -16.18 8.17
N PRO A 87 1.79 -17.44 8.34
CA PRO A 87 3.20 -17.76 8.57
C PRO A 87 4.11 -17.19 7.48
N THR A 88 5.14 -16.46 7.89
CA THR A 88 6.09 -15.83 6.97
C THR A 88 7.49 -16.39 7.10
N THR A 89 8.19 -16.44 5.97
CA THR A 89 9.60 -16.81 5.87
C THR A 89 10.30 -15.77 5.02
N THR A 90 11.59 -15.58 5.24
CA THR A 90 12.36 -14.59 4.49
C THR A 90 13.53 -15.25 3.78
N THR A 91 13.86 -14.74 2.59
CA THR A 91 15.03 -15.22 1.85
C THR A 91 16.31 -14.56 2.35
N LEU A 92 17.44 -15.09 1.92
CA LEU A 92 18.74 -14.43 2.04
C LEU A 92 18.71 -13.08 1.30
N ALA A 93 19.45 -12.11 1.83
CA ALA A 93 19.60 -10.82 1.18
C ALA A 93 20.49 -10.97 -0.06
N TRP A 94 19.99 -10.53 -1.21
CA TRP A 94 20.71 -10.55 -2.47
C TRP A 94 20.68 -9.17 -3.11
N LYS A 95 21.85 -8.61 -3.45
CA LYS A 95 21.98 -7.27 -4.05
C LYS A 95 21.20 -6.16 -3.30
N LYS A 96 21.23 -6.17 -1.96
CA LYS A 96 20.51 -5.24 -1.06
C LYS A 96 18.97 -5.36 -1.11
N ALA A 97 18.42 -6.39 -1.74
CA ALA A 97 17.01 -6.75 -1.71
C ALA A 97 16.80 -8.02 -0.88
N ARG A 98 15.60 -8.17 -0.30
CA ARG A 98 15.19 -9.36 0.44
C ARG A 98 13.72 -9.64 0.14
N LEU A 99 13.37 -10.93 0.05
CA LEU A 99 12.01 -11.37 -0.22
C LEU A 99 11.38 -11.93 1.05
N ILE A 100 10.09 -11.70 1.22
CA ILE A 100 9.24 -12.23 2.28
C ILE A 100 8.24 -13.16 1.58
N ASN A 101 8.31 -14.45 1.90
CA ASN A 101 7.35 -15.45 1.44
C ASN A 101 6.34 -15.71 2.56
N CYS A 102 5.06 -15.52 2.26
CA CYS A 102 3.95 -15.78 3.15
C CYS A 102 2.99 -16.76 2.49
N THR A 103 2.44 -17.69 3.29
CA THR A 103 1.33 -18.54 2.85
C THR A 103 0.07 -18.09 3.56
N PHE A 104 -0.95 -17.71 2.79
CA PHE A 104 -2.19 -17.24 3.36
C PHE A 104 -2.94 -18.36 4.08
N ASN A 105 -3.16 -18.18 5.38
CA ASN A 105 -3.81 -19.16 6.26
C ASN A 105 -5.07 -18.60 6.95
N GLU A 106 -5.69 -17.56 6.37
CA GLU A 106 -6.98 -17.02 6.83
C GLU A 106 -7.00 -16.66 8.34
N PRO A 107 -6.04 -15.85 8.84
CA PRO A 107 -6.06 -15.41 10.23
C PRO A 107 -7.29 -14.51 10.49
N PRO A 108 -7.77 -14.42 11.74
CA PRO A 108 -8.86 -13.53 12.10
C PRO A 108 -8.44 -12.07 11.89
N LEU A 109 -8.85 -11.52 10.75
CA LEU A 109 -8.52 -10.16 10.35
C LEU A 109 -9.50 -9.18 11.01
N ALA A 110 -9.02 -8.37 11.94
CA ALA A 110 -9.81 -7.27 12.48
C ALA A 110 -10.05 -6.23 11.37
N ASP A 111 -11.29 -5.78 11.19
CA ASP A 111 -11.59 -4.69 10.28
C ASP A 111 -10.90 -3.40 10.76
N ALA A 112 -9.93 -2.94 9.97
CA ALA A 112 -9.23 -1.69 10.22
C ALA A 112 -9.87 -0.56 9.40
N PRO A 113 -10.04 0.64 9.98
CA PRO A 113 -10.60 1.78 9.26
C PRO A 113 -9.69 2.17 8.09
N GLN A 114 -10.29 2.39 6.92
CA GLN A 114 -9.56 2.75 5.69
C GLN A 114 -9.01 4.19 5.70
N THR A 115 -9.55 5.03 6.58
CA THR A 115 -9.21 6.44 6.71
C THR A 115 -8.75 6.77 8.13
N VAL A 116 -7.74 7.63 8.25
CA VAL A 116 -7.37 8.30 9.50
C VAL A 116 -7.98 9.68 9.49
N SER A 117 -8.75 10.00 10.53
CA SER A 117 -9.49 11.25 10.65
C SER A 117 -8.88 12.13 11.74
N TRP A 118 -8.67 13.42 11.47
CA TRP A 118 -8.23 14.39 12.48
C TRP A 118 -8.92 15.74 12.30
N LYS A 119 -9.13 16.46 13.41
CA LYS A 119 -9.77 17.78 13.40
C LYS A 119 -8.76 18.84 12.99
N LEU A 120 -9.13 19.73 12.07
CA LEU A 120 -8.29 20.84 11.66
C LEU A 120 -8.36 21.96 12.70
N GLU A 121 -7.23 22.26 13.34
CA GLU A 121 -7.09 23.34 14.32
C GLU A 121 -7.59 24.68 13.76
N GLY A 122 -8.45 25.37 14.51
CA GLY A 122 -9.03 26.66 14.11
C GLY A 122 -10.26 26.59 13.20
N THR A 123 -10.78 25.39 12.91
CA THR A 123 -12.02 25.18 12.14
C THR A 123 -12.85 24.04 12.75
N ASP A 124 -14.11 23.91 12.31
CA ASP A 124 -14.94 22.75 12.62
C ASP A 124 -14.81 21.61 11.59
N TRP A 125 -13.79 21.67 10.73
CA TRP A 125 -13.57 20.66 9.71
C TRP A 125 -12.84 19.44 10.25
N THR A 126 -13.29 18.27 9.81
CA THR A 126 -12.62 16.99 10.05
C THR A 126 -12.05 16.49 8.72
N ILE A 127 -10.74 16.23 8.69
CA ILE A 127 -10.04 15.77 7.50
C ILE A 127 -9.90 14.26 7.56
N HIS A 128 -10.35 13.57 6.52
CA HIS A 128 -10.26 12.12 6.37
C HIS A 128 -9.16 11.75 5.37
N ASN A 129 -8.18 10.96 5.80
CA ASN A 129 -7.02 10.60 4.98
C ASN A 129 -6.93 9.10 4.72
N HIS A 130 -7.03 8.70 3.45
CA HIS A 130 -6.77 7.33 3.01
C HIS A 130 -5.30 6.96 3.17
N ALA A 131 -5.00 5.64 3.18
CA ALA A 131 -3.63 5.12 3.12
C ALA A 131 -2.83 5.79 1.98
N ASN A 132 -1.52 6.00 2.20
CA ASN A 132 -0.61 6.62 1.23
C ASN A 132 -0.82 8.13 0.95
N VAL A 133 -1.71 8.82 1.68
CA VAL A 133 -1.81 10.30 1.64
C VAL A 133 -0.68 10.93 2.47
N PHE A 134 -0.05 11.98 1.92
CA PHE A 134 1.02 12.74 2.59
C PHE A 134 0.50 13.44 3.86
N SER A 135 1.29 13.43 4.94
CA SER A 135 0.92 13.98 6.25
C SER A 135 -0.45 13.49 6.76
N ARG A 136 -0.73 12.19 6.64
CA ARG A 136 -2.04 11.60 6.99
C ARG A 136 -2.50 11.81 8.45
N THR A 137 -1.56 12.02 9.37
CA THR A 137 -1.83 12.04 10.83
C THR A 137 -2.11 13.44 11.36
N GLY A 138 -1.93 14.48 10.56
CA GLY A 138 -2.12 15.87 10.98
C GLY A 138 -1.72 16.84 9.89
N LEU A 139 -2.06 18.11 10.05
CA LEU A 139 -1.71 19.12 9.07
C LEU A 139 -0.19 19.31 9.01
N ASP A 140 0.38 19.19 7.82
CA ASP A 140 1.80 19.44 7.56
C ASP A 140 2.20 20.88 7.95
N ILE A 141 3.40 21.04 8.49
CA ILE A 141 3.89 22.35 8.96
C ILE A 141 4.08 23.33 7.79
N GLY A 142 4.50 22.84 6.62
CA GLY A 142 4.58 23.65 5.41
C GLY A 142 3.20 24.07 4.90
N ALA A 143 2.23 23.16 4.92
CA ALA A 143 0.84 23.48 4.60
C ALA A 143 0.23 24.52 5.57
N ARG A 144 0.57 24.47 6.87
CA ARG A 144 0.20 25.50 7.86
C ARG A 144 0.74 26.87 7.49
N PHE A 145 2.01 26.95 7.11
CA PHE A 145 2.66 28.21 6.74
C PHE A 145 2.06 28.80 5.45
N PHE A 146 1.78 27.94 4.47
CA PHE A 146 1.11 28.34 3.23
C PHE A 146 -0.31 28.88 3.51
N TYR A 147 -1.07 28.21 4.38
CA TYR A 147 -2.41 28.67 4.77
C TYR A 147 -2.37 30.05 5.45
N ALA A 148 -1.41 30.26 6.35
CA ALA A 148 -1.26 31.52 7.07
C ALA A 148 -0.90 32.71 6.16
N THR A 149 -0.23 32.45 5.03
CA THR A 149 0.15 33.48 4.05
C THR A 149 -0.99 33.80 3.09
N SER A 150 -1.70 32.79 2.57
CA SER A 150 -2.87 32.99 1.69
C SER A 150 -4.05 33.66 2.40
N ALA A 151 -4.22 33.43 3.70
CA ALA A 151 -5.25 34.12 4.50
C ALA A 151 -4.96 35.61 4.73
N ARG A 152 -3.71 36.06 4.54
CA ARG A 152 -3.33 37.47 4.66
C ARG A 152 -3.56 38.26 3.37
N GLU A 153 -3.44 37.63 2.20
CA GLU A 153 -3.68 38.30 0.91
C GLU A 153 -5.17 38.56 0.62
N SER A 154 -6.09 37.75 1.16
CA SER A 154 -7.55 37.95 0.96
C SER A 154 -8.17 39.04 1.83
N ARG A 155 -7.38 39.71 2.69
CA ARG A 155 -7.80 40.86 3.51
C ARG A 155 -7.14 42.19 3.08
N GLY A 156 -6.55 42.22 1.88
CA GLY A 156 -6.00 43.42 1.24
C GLY A 156 -6.93 43.99 0.18
#